data_AF-A0A7K4B5P1-F1
#
_entry.id   AF-A0A7K4B5P1-F1
#
_cell.length_a   1.000
_cell.length_b   1.000
_cell.length_c   1.000
_cell.angle_alpha   90.00
_cell.angle_beta   90.00
_cell.angle_gamma   90.00
#
_symmetry.space_group_name_H-M   'P 1'
#
loop_
_entity.id
_entity.type
_entity.pdbx_description
1 polymer ?
#
loop_
_entity_poly.entity_id
_entity_poly.type
_entity_poly.pdbx_seq_one_letter_code
_entity_poly.pdbx_strand_id
1 'polypeptide(L)'
;MILDEIVSSSQRRAADLPGSFHSSTHIPVSLKDAILKGRTTHTRPVIAELKFASPSRGIIRPVKNPVEMATDMVQGGCCALSVLTEPEFFSGCPTTIQAIRDQVTVPILRKDFIVQEHQLDETRALGADAVLLITGILGEDTGYFVDEAIKRGLEPLL
;
A
#
# COMPACT_ATOMS: atom_id res chain seq x y z
N MET A 1 -17.93 -13.43 7.53
CA MET A 1 -17.84 -12.00 7.93
C MET A 1 -17.26 -11.23 6.75
N ILE A 2 -17.45 -9.90 6.66
CA ILE A 2 -16.91 -9.09 5.55
C ILE A 2 -15.38 -9.26 5.37
N LEU A 3 -14.65 -9.47 6.47
CA LEU A 3 -13.21 -9.72 6.42
C LEU A 3 -12.88 -11.03 5.69
N ASP A 4 -13.65 -12.09 5.93
CA ASP A 4 -13.44 -13.40 5.28
C ASP A 4 -13.68 -13.31 3.78
N GLU A 5 -14.68 -12.51 3.36
CA GLU A 5 -14.97 -12.26 1.94
C GLU A 5 -13.84 -11.49 1.26
N ILE A 6 -13.30 -10.47 1.93
CA ILE A 6 -12.15 -9.70 1.44
C ILE A 6 -10.90 -10.59 1.32
N VAL A 7 -10.63 -11.41 2.34
CA VAL A 7 -9.50 -12.36 2.34
C VAL A 7 -9.66 -13.36 1.19
N SER A 8 -10.87 -13.91 1.01
CA SER A 8 -11.17 -14.85 -0.09
C SER A 8 -10.99 -14.19 -1.46
N SER A 9 -11.39 -12.92 -1.60
CA SER A 9 -11.13 -12.14 -2.82
C SER A 9 -9.63 -11.93 -3.06
N SER A 10 -8.89 -11.59 -2.00
CA SER A 10 -7.44 -11.43 -2.09
C SER A 10 -6.74 -12.73 -2.51
N GLN A 11 -7.14 -13.87 -1.96
CA GLN A 11 -6.60 -15.17 -2.34
C GLN A 11 -6.84 -15.50 -3.83
N ARG A 12 -8.03 -15.20 -4.36
CA ARG A 12 -8.33 -15.38 -5.80
C ARG A 12 -7.44 -14.49 -6.67
N ARG A 13 -7.40 -13.18 -6.38
CA ARG A 13 -6.54 -12.24 -7.11
C ARG A 13 -5.08 -12.64 -7.03
N ALA A 14 -4.68 -13.15 -5.88
CA ALA A 14 -3.33 -13.59 -5.65
C ALA A 14 -2.99 -14.80 -6.55
N ALA A 15 -3.85 -15.81 -6.63
CA ALA A 15 -3.64 -16.95 -7.50
C ALA A 15 -3.50 -16.59 -9.00
N ASP A 16 -4.08 -15.47 -9.42
CA ASP A 16 -4.03 -14.95 -10.80
C ASP A 16 -2.80 -14.08 -11.09
N LEU A 17 -1.94 -13.80 -10.10
CA LEU A 17 -0.73 -13.00 -10.31
C LEU A 17 0.28 -13.75 -11.21
N PRO A 18 1.03 -13.02 -12.05
CA PRO A 18 2.05 -13.63 -12.90
C PRO A 18 3.16 -14.25 -12.05
N GLY A 19 3.79 -15.32 -12.55
CA GLY A 19 4.88 -16.00 -11.84
C GLY A 19 6.18 -15.19 -11.69
N SER A 20 6.28 -14.03 -12.36
CA SER A 20 7.40 -13.12 -12.24
C SER A 20 6.97 -11.69 -12.53
N PHE A 21 7.58 -10.73 -11.84
CA PHE A 21 7.37 -9.31 -12.09
C PHE A 21 8.62 -8.66 -12.65
N HIS A 22 8.44 -7.57 -13.40
CA HIS A 22 9.55 -6.71 -13.79
C HIS A 22 10.19 -6.07 -12.54
N SER A 23 11.51 -5.94 -12.57
CA SER A 23 12.22 -5.23 -11.50
C SER A 23 11.87 -3.75 -11.55
N SER A 24 11.37 -3.21 -10.45
CA SER A 24 11.21 -1.76 -10.29
C SER A 24 12.60 -1.10 -10.25
N THR A 25 12.78 0.00 -10.97
CA THR A 25 13.98 0.85 -10.90
C THR A 25 13.93 1.83 -9.73
N HIS A 26 12.77 1.96 -9.06
CA HIS A 26 12.57 2.84 -7.92
C HIS A 26 13.45 2.40 -6.75
N ILE A 27 14.20 3.34 -6.17
CA ILE A 27 14.98 3.12 -4.95
C ILE A 27 14.04 3.33 -3.75
N PRO A 28 13.82 2.32 -2.90
CA PRO A 28 12.89 2.45 -1.78
C PRO A 28 13.22 3.63 -0.86
N VAL A 29 12.18 4.36 -0.46
CA VAL A 29 12.24 5.48 0.49
C VAL A 29 11.69 4.99 1.83
N SER A 30 12.44 5.16 2.93
CA SER A 30 12.01 4.67 4.24
C SER A 30 10.76 5.39 4.76
N LEU A 31 9.69 4.63 5.01
CA LEU A 31 8.47 5.10 5.68
C LEU A 31 8.78 5.46 7.13
N LYS A 32 9.56 4.62 7.83
CA LYS A 32 10.02 4.86 9.19
C LYS A 32 10.75 6.20 9.31
N ASP A 33 11.73 6.45 8.45
CA ASP A 33 12.51 7.70 8.52
C ASP A 33 11.65 8.92 8.20
N ALA A 34 10.73 8.83 7.24
CA ALA A 34 9.78 9.90 6.94
C ALA A 34 8.89 10.25 8.14
N ILE A 35 8.40 9.23 8.87
CA ILE A 35 7.61 9.41 10.10
C ILE A 35 8.47 10.04 11.21
N LEU A 36 9.68 9.53 11.45
CA LEU A 36 10.57 10.03 12.49
C LEU A 36 11.00 11.48 12.23
N LYS A 37 11.33 11.82 10.98
CA LYS A 37 11.67 13.19 10.57
C LYS A 37 10.51 14.14 10.86
N GLY A 38 9.27 13.78 10.52
CA GLY A 38 8.09 14.59 10.83
C GLY A 38 7.96 14.92 12.32
N ARG A 39 8.24 13.97 13.21
CA ARG A 39 8.20 14.20 14.67
C ARG A 39 9.21 15.24 15.15
N THR A 40 10.39 15.30 14.52
CA THR A 40 11.46 16.26 14.89
C THR A 40 11.17 17.69 14.44
N THR A 41 10.34 17.89 13.42
CA THR A 41 10.02 19.21 12.86
C THR A 41 8.79 19.88 13.49
N HIS A 42 8.33 19.42 14.67
CA HIS A 42 7.08 19.83 15.31
C HIS A 42 5.82 19.70 14.43
N THR A 43 5.89 18.91 13.37
CA THR A 43 4.74 18.54 12.53
C THR A 43 4.22 17.18 12.99
N ARG A 44 2.91 16.96 12.90
CA ARG A 44 2.35 15.62 13.12
C ARG A 44 2.61 14.81 11.85
N PRO A 45 3.39 13.70 11.88
CA PRO A 45 3.60 12.89 10.70
C PRO A 45 2.27 12.23 10.30
N VAL A 46 1.78 12.57 9.11
CA VAL A 46 0.53 12.04 8.55
C VAL A 46 0.85 11.14 7.36
N ILE A 47 0.36 9.90 7.41
CA ILE A 47 0.24 9.04 6.23
C ILE A 47 -1.14 9.32 5.63
N ALA A 48 -1.19 10.02 4.50
CA ALA A 48 -2.46 10.37 3.86
C ALA A 48 -2.99 9.21 3.01
N GLU A 49 -4.25 8.81 3.22
CA GLU A 49 -4.83 7.65 2.54
C GLU A 49 -5.65 8.05 1.31
N LEU A 50 -5.30 7.48 0.15
CA LEU A 50 -6.11 7.52 -1.06
C LEU A 50 -7.12 6.37 -1.02
N LYS A 51 -8.39 6.70 -0.71
CA LYS A 51 -9.49 5.75 -0.59
C LYS A 51 -10.76 6.27 -1.27
N PHE A 52 -11.35 5.43 -2.13
CA PHE A 52 -12.51 5.80 -2.95
C PHE A 52 -13.83 5.17 -2.45
N ALA A 53 -13.76 3.94 -1.93
CA ALA A 53 -14.90 3.27 -1.30
C ALA A 53 -14.47 2.51 -0.04
N SER A 54 -15.45 2.02 0.71
CA SER A 54 -15.24 1.02 1.77
C SER A 54 -16.53 0.25 2.04
N PRO A 55 -16.47 -1.00 2.55
CA PRO A 55 -17.67 -1.77 2.88
C PRO A 55 -18.64 -1.06 3.83
N SER A 56 -18.12 -0.27 4.78
CA SER A 56 -18.93 0.38 5.81
C SER A 56 -19.56 1.69 5.36
N ARG A 57 -19.02 2.35 4.33
CA ARG A 57 -19.49 3.69 3.87
C ARG A 57 -19.93 3.72 2.40
N GLY A 58 -19.80 2.62 1.67
CA GLY A 58 -19.98 2.62 0.22
C GLY A 58 -18.98 3.54 -0.49
N ILE A 59 -19.43 4.22 -1.54
CA ILE A 59 -18.61 5.19 -2.29
C ILE A 59 -18.40 6.44 -1.42
N ILE A 60 -17.13 6.71 -1.08
CA ILE A 60 -16.70 7.90 -0.36
C ILE A 60 -16.51 9.06 -1.34
N ARG A 61 -15.88 8.77 -2.48
CA ARG A 61 -15.69 9.71 -3.58
C ARG A 61 -15.49 8.95 -4.90
N PRO A 62 -15.88 9.52 -6.05
CA PRO A 62 -15.62 8.88 -7.33
C PRO A 62 -14.12 8.80 -7.60
N VAL A 63 -13.70 7.73 -8.28
CA VAL A 63 -12.31 7.55 -8.76
C VAL A 63 -12.06 8.54 -9.88
N LYS A 64 -11.53 9.71 -9.53
CA LYS A 64 -11.16 10.77 -10.48
C LYS A 64 -9.77 11.28 -10.13
N ASN A 65 -8.87 11.28 -11.13
CA ASN A 65 -7.50 11.78 -11.06
C ASN A 65 -6.75 11.38 -9.77
N PRO A 66 -6.51 10.07 -9.52
CA PRO A 66 -5.81 9.62 -8.31
C PRO A 66 -4.41 10.23 -8.17
N VAL A 67 -3.75 10.51 -9.30
CA VAL A 67 -2.45 11.17 -9.36
C VAL A 67 -2.52 12.61 -8.84
N GLU A 68 -3.49 13.40 -9.29
CA GLU A 68 -3.71 14.77 -8.82
C GLU A 68 -3.98 14.79 -7.31
N MET A 69 -4.87 13.91 -6.84
CA MET A 69 -5.17 13.75 -5.41
C MET A 69 -3.92 13.40 -4.58
N ALA A 70 -3.05 12.53 -5.09
CA ALA A 70 -1.80 12.18 -4.42
C ALA A 70 -0.86 13.38 -4.32
N THR A 71 -0.68 14.11 -5.42
CA THR A 71 0.15 15.31 -5.47
C THR A 71 -0.36 16.39 -4.52
N ASP A 72 -1.67 16.63 -4.49
CA ASP A 72 -2.30 17.59 -3.57
C ASP A 72 -2.08 17.19 -2.09
N MET A 73 -2.21 15.91 -1.76
CA MET A 73 -1.94 15.40 -0.40
C MET A 73 -0.48 15.62 0.02
N VAL A 74 0.47 15.42 -0.91
CA VAL A 74 1.90 15.67 -0.67
C VAL A 74 2.16 17.16 -0.48
N GLN A 75 1.59 18.02 -1.33
CA GLN A 75 1.67 19.48 -1.16
C GLN A 75 1.04 19.95 0.15
N GLY A 76 0.00 19.25 0.63
CA GLY A 76 -0.60 19.46 1.95
C GLY A 76 0.28 19.04 3.14
N GLY A 77 1.46 18.47 2.89
CA GLY A 77 2.47 18.18 3.92
C GLY A 77 2.37 16.81 4.57
N CYS A 78 1.71 15.83 3.94
CA CYS A 78 1.80 14.45 4.42
C CYS A 78 3.25 13.92 4.29
N CYS A 79 3.66 13.07 5.22
CA CYS A 79 5.00 12.47 5.18
C CYS A 79 5.04 11.16 4.36
N ALA A 80 3.89 10.59 4.04
CA ALA A 80 3.74 9.37 3.26
C ALA A 80 2.33 9.28 2.66
N LEU A 81 2.19 8.45 1.63
CA LEU A 81 0.89 8.07 1.08
C LEU A 81 0.55 6.62 1.44
N SER A 82 -0.72 6.36 1.68
CA SER A 82 -1.31 5.02 1.77
C SER A 82 -2.28 4.84 0.62
N VAL A 83 -1.98 3.95 -0.32
CA VAL A 83 -2.77 3.77 -1.54
C VAL A 83 -3.55 2.46 -1.43
N LEU A 84 -4.89 2.55 -1.44
CA LEU A 84 -5.75 1.36 -1.52
C LEU A 84 -5.63 0.73 -2.91
N THR A 85 -5.22 -0.53 -2.96
CA THR A 85 -5.12 -1.28 -4.22
C THR A 85 -6.16 -2.38 -4.36
N GLU A 86 -6.93 -2.65 -3.31
CA GLU A 86 -8.01 -3.64 -3.30
C GLU A 86 -9.20 -3.12 -4.16
N PRO A 87 -9.58 -3.83 -5.25
CA PRO A 87 -10.55 -3.31 -6.20
C PRO A 87 -12.03 -3.57 -5.84
N GLU A 88 -12.36 -4.70 -5.21
CA GLU A 88 -13.74 -5.20 -5.08
C GLU A 88 -14.53 -4.46 -3.98
N PHE A 89 -13.87 -4.15 -2.87
CA PHE A 89 -14.48 -3.57 -1.66
C PHE A 89 -14.08 -2.11 -1.43
N PHE A 90 -12.90 -1.69 -1.92
CA PHE A 90 -12.37 -0.34 -1.71
C PHE A 90 -12.28 0.51 -2.99
N SER A 91 -12.64 -0.06 -4.15
CA SER A 91 -12.49 0.60 -5.47
C SER A 91 -11.07 1.12 -5.71
N GLY A 92 -10.08 0.37 -5.22
CA GLY A 92 -8.66 0.60 -5.45
C GLY A 92 -8.17 -0.01 -6.76
N CYS A 93 -6.90 0.26 -7.08
CA CYS A 93 -6.26 -0.32 -8.26
C CYS A 93 -4.73 -0.39 -8.06
N PRO A 94 -4.08 -1.56 -8.24
CA PRO A 94 -2.64 -1.71 -8.06
C PRO A 94 -1.79 -0.72 -8.88
N THR A 95 -2.16 -0.50 -10.15
CA THR A 95 -1.42 0.40 -11.06
C THR A 95 -1.50 1.87 -10.67
N THR A 96 -2.36 2.23 -9.71
CA THR A 96 -2.40 3.58 -9.12
C THR A 96 -1.08 3.91 -8.41
N ILE A 97 -0.43 2.92 -7.78
CA ILE A 97 0.88 3.12 -7.16
C ILE A 97 1.90 3.52 -8.22
N GLN A 98 1.97 2.78 -9.33
CA GLN A 98 2.89 3.08 -10.44
C GLN A 98 2.64 4.48 -11.02
N ALA A 99 1.37 4.84 -11.23
CA ALA A 99 1.00 6.14 -11.77
C ALA A 99 1.37 7.32 -10.85
N ILE A 100 1.32 7.12 -9.53
CA ILE A 100 1.67 8.14 -8.53
C ILE A 100 3.18 8.22 -8.31
N ARG A 101 3.90 7.09 -8.46
CA ARG A 101 5.31 6.98 -8.06
C ARG A 101 6.19 8.05 -8.68
N ASP A 102 6.01 8.33 -9.97
CA ASP A 102 6.81 9.31 -10.71
C ASP A 102 6.48 10.77 -10.36
N GLN A 103 5.39 11.01 -9.62
CA GLN A 103 4.88 12.35 -9.30
C GLN A 103 5.19 12.77 -7.86
N VAL A 104 5.61 11.85 -7.01
CA VAL A 104 5.82 12.11 -5.57
C VAL A 104 7.13 11.51 -5.08
N THR A 105 7.75 12.15 -4.10
CA THR A 105 9.03 11.71 -3.49
C THR A 105 8.84 11.10 -2.10
N VAL A 106 7.65 11.22 -1.50
CA VAL A 106 7.32 10.61 -0.22
C VAL A 106 7.17 9.09 -0.36
N PRO A 107 7.38 8.32 0.72
CA PRO A 107 7.13 6.89 0.71
C PRO A 107 5.65 6.55 0.44
N ILE A 108 5.42 5.47 -0.29
CA ILE A 108 4.10 4.94 -0.63
C ILE A 108 3.93 3.57 0.04
N LEU A 109 2.93 3.47 0.92
CA LEU A 109 2.42 2.25 1.50
C LEU A 109 1.37 1.64 0.56
N ARG A 110 1.57 0.38 0.14
CA ARG A 110 0.49 -0.41 -0.44
C ARG A 110 -0.47 -0.84 0.66
N LYS A 111 -1.70 -0.36 0.58
CA LYS A 111 -2.80 -0.76 1.45
C LYS A 111 -3.65 -1.80 0.72
N ASP A 112 -3.40 -3.07 1.03
CA ASP A 112 -4.13 -4.22 0.51
C ASP A 112 -4.14 -5.33 1.57
N PHE A 113 -4.82 -6.43 1.27
CA PHE A 113 -4.90 -7.61 2.13
C PHE A 113 -3.85 -8.62 1.67
N ILE A 114 -2.64 -8.54 2.21
CA ILE A 114 -1.56 -9.49 1.88
C ILE A 114 -1.84 -10.82 2.58
N VAL A 115 -1.97 -11.87 1.79
CA VAL A 115 -2.28 -13.25 2.23
C VAL A 115 -1.36 -14.29 1.58
N GLN A 116 -0.62 -13.91 0.54
CA GLN A 116 0.34 -14.76 -0.15
C GLN A 116 1.61 -13.97 -0.51
N GLU A 117 2.76 -14.65 -0.50
CA GLU A 117 4.08 -14.04 -0.64
C GLU A 117 4.29 -13.28 -1.95
N HIS A 118 3.80 -13.81 -3.07
CA HIS A 118 3.96 -13.19 -4.38
C HIS A 118 3.24 -11.83 -4.51
N GLN A 119 2.32 -11.48 -3.58
CA GLN A 119 1.80 -10.11 -3.47
C GLN A 119 2.88 -9.13 -2.99
N LEU A 120 3.90 -9.57 -2.27
CA LEU A 120 5.07 -8.76 -1.90
C LEU A 120 5.92 -8.46 -3.14
N ASP A 121 6.11 -9.42 -4.02
CA ASP A 121 6.79 -9.23 -5.31
C ASP A 121 6.06 -8.21 -6.18
N GLU A 122 4.73 -8.34 -6.29
CA GLU A 122 3.88 -7.35 -6.95
C GLU A 122 4.05 -5.96 -6.31
N THR A 123 4.00 -5.89 -4.98
CA THR A 123 4.12 -4.62 -4.23
C THR A 123 5.42 -3.90 -4.56
N ARG A 124 6.53 -4.64 -4.61
CA ARG A 124 7.83 -4.09 -4.99
C ARG A 124 7.87 -3.65 -6.46
N ALA A 125 7.32 -4.47 -7.36
CA ALA A 125 7.26 -4.16 -8.79
C ALA A 125 6.40 -2.92 -9.12
N LEU A 126 5.36 -2.67 -8.34
CA LEU A 126 4.54 -1.46 -8.43
C LEU A 126 5.29 -0.19 -8.01
N GLY A 127 6.43 -0.32 -7.32
CA GLY A 127 7.21 0.81 -6.81
C GLY A 127 6.77 1.31 -5.44
N ALA A 128 6.03 0.50 -4.67
CA ALA A 128 5.74 0.81 -3.28
C ALA A 128 7.01 0.68 -2.42
N ASP A 129 7.02 1.40 -1.31
CA ASP A 129 8.12 1.41 -0.33
C ASP A 129 7.79 0.59 0.91
N ALA A 130 6.49 0.50 1.24
CA ALA A 130 5.99 -0.17 2.40
C ALA A 130 4.77 -1.03 2.06
N VAL A 131 4.50 -2.02 2.91
CA VAL A 131 3.39 -2.95 2.76
C VAL A 131 2.63 -3.13 4.07
N LEU A 132 1.29 -3.16 4.00
CA LEU A 132 0.46 -3.48 5.16
C LEU A 132 0.42 -5.00 5.37
N LEU A 133 0.74 -5.45 6.57
CA LEU A 133 0.63 -6.84 7.00
C LEU A 133 -0.31 -6.92 8.20
N ILE A 134 -1.51 -7.49 8.02
CA ILE A 134 -2.53 -7.50 9.07
C ILE A 134 -2.36 -8.77 9.92
N THR A 135 -1.91 -8.58 11.16
CA THR A 135 -1.66 -9.68 12.12
C THR A 135 -2.88 -10.60 12.32
N GLY A 136 -4.08 -10.05 12.38
CA GLY A 136 -5.33 -10.82 12.50
C GLY A 136 -5.70 -11.67 11.28
N ILE A 137 -5.03 -11.47 10.14
CA ILE A 137 -5.22 -12.25 8.91
C ILE A 137 -4.09 -13.28 8.76
N LEU A 138 -2.85 -12.86 9.00
CA LEU A 138 -1.67 -13.69 8.82
C LEU A 138 -1.42 -14.66 9.98
N GLY A 139 -1.92 -14.36 11.18
CA GLY A 139 -1.75 -15.23 12.35
C GLY A 139 -0.29 -15.52 12.64
N GLU A 140 0.05 -16.80 12.81
CA GLU A 140 1.42 -17.26 13.10
C GLU A 140 2.41 -16.97 11.96
N ASP A 141 1.93 -16.83 10.71
CA ASP A 141 2.77 -16.52 9.56
C ASP A 141 3.22 -15.05 9.51
N THR A 142 2.71 -14.19 10.41
CA THR A 142 3.06 -12.75 10.44
C THR A 142 4.59 -12.53 10.41
N GLY A 143 5.35 -13.29 11.20
CA GLY A 143 6.81 -13.17 11.24
C GLY A 143 7.47 -13.51 9.90
N TYR A 144 6.97 -14.56 9.23
CA TYR A 144 7.44 -14.94 7.90
C TYR A 144 7.24 -13.81 6.88
N PHE A 145 6.04 -13.23 6.83
CA PHE A 145 5.73 -12.13 5.89
C PHE A 145 6.53 -10.86 6.18
N VAL A 146 6.84 -10.57 7.45
CA VAL A 146 7.73 -9.47 7.83
C VAL A 146 9.12 -9.67 7.24
N ASP A 147 9.70 -10.86 7.41
CA ASP A 147 11.03 -11.18 6.88
C ASP A 147 11.06 -11.15 5.35
N GLU A 148 10.03 -11.70 4.69
CA GLU A 148 9.91 -11.71 3.23
C GLU A 148 9.71 -10.31 2.63
N ALA A 149 9.00 -9.42 3.33
CA ALA A 149 8.86 -8.02 2.91
C ALA A 149 10.22 -7.30 2.98
N ILE A 150 10.96 -7.47 4.08
CA ILE A 150 12.27 -6.84 4.28
C ILE A 150 13.28 -7.33 3.23
N LYS A 151 13.30 -8.63 2.92
CA LYS A 151 14.16 -9.20 1.86
C LYS A 151 13.94 -8.55 0.49
N ARG A 152 12.73 -8.09 0.21
CA ARG A 152 12.34 -7.41 -1.03
C ARG A 152 12.55 -5.89 -0.99
N GLY A 153 13.06 -5.36 0.12
CA GLY A 153 13.26 -3.92 0.34
C GLY A 153 11.98 -3.17 0.64
N LEU A 154 10.94 -3.85 1.15
CA LEU A 154 9.70 -3.23 1.61
C LEU A 154 9.73 -3.07 3.14
N GLU A 155 9.24 -1.94 3.64
CA GLU A 155 9.00 -1.77 5.08
C GLU A 155 7.62 -2.31 5.48
N PRO A 156 7.53 -3.29 6.39
CA PRO A 156 6.24 -3.79 6.86
C PRO A 156 5.60 -2.83 7.87
N LEU A 157 4.32 -2.52 7.67
CA LEU A 157 3.45 -1.87 8.65
C LEU A 157 2.45 -2.90 9.18
N LEU A 158 2.51 -3.17 10.49
CA LEU A 158 1.65 -4.14 11.20
C LEU A 158 0.35 -3.53 11.72
#